data_AF-A0A8G1Z0P1-F1
#
_entry.id   AF-A0A8G1Z0P1-F1
#
_cell.length_a   1.000
_cell.length_b   1.000
_cell.length_c   1.000
_cell.angle_alpha   90.00
_cell.angle_beta   90.00
_cell.angle_gamma   90.00
#
_symmetry.space_group_name_H-M   'P 1'
#
loop_
_entity.id
_entity.type
_entity.pdbx_description
1 polymer ?
#
loop_
_entity_poly.entity_id
_entity_poly.type
_entity_poly.pdbx_seq_one_letter_code
_entity_poly.pdbx_strand_id
1 'polypeptide(L)'
;MTNPNPRGAEPASELAHAVERVYHIFASYPLPRLLHSSPIENAEAIFRAVSSAELRQLSGEKLGTYAGSAIWTVGDVDDYRHFLPRVLELAIQGEPSMGFDANVIAAKLERTAWRDWPSEEQQALEALFQAAWRKTLTKHPDKGNAVPWLEGMVVAGMDVATALAAWA
;
A
#
# COMPACT_ATOMS: atom_id res chain seq x y z
N MET A 1 34.31 -3.51 -28.01
CA MET A 1 34.26 -2.86 -26.68
C MET A 1 32.88 -2.23 -26.53
N THR A 2 31.95 -2.99 -25.98
CA THR A 2 30.55 -2.56 -25.75
C THR A 2 30.52 -1.77 -24.45
N ASN A 3 30.17 -0.49 -24.56
CA ASN A 3 30.00 0.41 -23.44
C ASN A 3 28.81 -0.08 -22.58
N PRO A 4 28.96 -0.33 -21.27
CA PRO A 4 27.82 -0.62 -20.42
C PRO A 4 27.04 0.68 -20.23
N ASN A 5 25.88 0.76 -20.86
CA ASN A 5 24.94 1.85 -20.68
C ASN A 5 24.50 1.86 -19.19
N PRO A 6 24.65 2.95 -18.42
CA PRO A 6 24.16 3.01 -17.05
C PRO A 6 22.64 3.22 -17.11
N ARG A 7 21.90 2.17 -17.43
CA ARG A 7 20.44 2.22 -17.44
C ARG A 7 19.95 2.07 -16.01
N GLY A 8 19.05 2.96 -15.61
CA GLY A 8 18.30 2.91 -14.36
C GLY A 8 17.69 1.53 -14.13
N ALA A 9 17.48 1.19 -12.87
CA ALA A 9 16.95 -0.12 -12.48
C ALA A 9 15.66 -0.45 -13.26
N GLU A 10 15.50 -1.72 -13.64
CA GLU A 10 14.27 -2.19 -14.29
C GLU A 10 13.06 -1.89 -13.37
N PRO A 11 11.92 -1.38 -13.88
CA PRO A 11 10.76 -1.00 -13.06
C PRO A 11 10.23 -2.11 -12.14
N ALA A 12 10.44 -3.38 -12.51
CA ALA A 12 10.12 -4.52 -11.66
C ALA A 12 11.01 -4.61 -10.42
N SER A 13 12.31 -4.34 -10.57
CA SER A 13 13.27 -4.32 -9.47
C SER A 13 13.05 -3.11 -8.56
N GLU A 14 12.71 -1.95 -9.13
CA GLU A 14 12.34 -0.77 -8.35
C GLU A 14 11.14 -1.03 -7.44
N LEU A 15 10.08 -1.63 -8.00
CA LEU A 15 8.87 -1.94 -7.25
C LEU A 15 9.14 -2.96 -6.13
N ALA A 16 9.92 -4.01 -6.42
CA ALA A 16 10.29 -4.99 -5.40
C ALA A 16 11.08 -4.35 -4.25
N HIS A 17 12.06 -3.48 -4.56
CA HIS A 17 12.79 -2.74 -3.51
C HIS A 17 11.90 -1.79 -2.72
N ALA A 18 10.93 -1.13 -3.37
CA ALA A 18 9.99 -0.25 -2.68
C ALA A 18 9.08 -1.02 -1.71
N VAL A 19 8.60 -2.21 -2.11
CA VAL A 19 7.83 -3.11 -1.22
C VAL A 19 8.67 -3.50 -0.01
N GLU A 20 9.90 -3.96 -0.21
CA GLU A 20 10.79 -4.34 0.89
C GLU A 20 11.09 -3.18 1.84
N ARG A 21 11.27 -1.96 1.29
CA ARG A 21 11.48 -0.76 2.10
C ARG A 21 10.27 -0.45 2.97
N VAL A 22 9.06 -0.53 2.45
CA VAL A 22 7.84 -0.30 3.25
C VAL A 22 7.72 -1.34 4.36
N TYR A 23 7.96 -2.62 4.08
CA TYR A 23 7.99 -3.64 5.14
C TYR A 23 9.03 -3.34 6.22
N HIS A 24 10.23 -2.91 5.84
CA HIS A 24 11.29 -2.59 6.79
C HIS A 24 10.93 -1.41 7.69
N ILE A 25 10.45 -0.30 7.11
CA ILE A 25 10.13 0.92 7.85
C ILE A 25 8.97 0.72 8.81
N PHE A 26 7.93 -0.02 8.41
CA PHE A 26 6.75 -0.26 9.23
C PHE A 26 6.89 -1.48 10.18
N ALA A 27 8.04 -2.16 10.20
CA ALA A 27 8.28 -3.32 11.08
C ALA A 27 8.29 -2.96 12.58
N SER A 28 8.43 -1.67 12.92
CA SER A 28 8.37 -1.18 14.30
C SER A 28 6.97 -1.28 14.91
N TYR A 29 5.91 -1.34 14.09
CA TYR A 29 4.54 -1.47 14.55
C TYR A 29 4.22 -2.94 14.86
N PRO A 30 3.93 -3.30 16.12
CA PRO A 30 3.68 -4.69 16.51
C PRO A 30 2.33 -5.17 15.99
N LEU A 31 2.16 -6.49 15.93
CA LEU A 31 0.83 -7.10 15.73
C LEU A 31 -0.12 -6.59 16.83
N PRO A 32 -1.31 -6.07 16.47
CA PRO A 32 -2.30 -5.65 17.45
C PRO A 32 -2.69 -6.80 18.39
N ARG A 33 -3.00 -6.49 19.64
CA ARG A 33 -3.54 -7.49 20.59
C ARG A 33 -5.04 -7.67 20.46
N LEU A 34 -5.72 -6.64 19.98
CA LEU A 34 -7.15 -6.55 19.76
C LEU A 34 -7.37 -5.44 18.73
N LEU A 35 -8.44 -5.55 17.94
CA LEU A 35 -8.92 -4.46 17.10
C LEU A 35 -10.12 -3.81 17.77
N HIS A 36 -10.05 -2.50 17.99
CA HIS A 36 -11.22 -1.72 18.36
C HIS A 36 -12.18 -1.61 17.17
N SER A 37 -13.49 -1.67 17.39
CA SER A 37 -14.45 -1.53 16.28
C SER A 37 -15.77 -0.89 16.67
N SER A 38 -16.52 -0.50 15.64
CA SER A 38 -17.94 -0.18 15.74
C SER A 38 -18.76 -1.39 16.25
N PRO A 39 -19.90 -1.19 16.94
CA PRO A 39 -20.74 -2.28 17.45
C PRO A 39 -21.34 -3.22 16.40
N ILE A 40 -21.38 -2.81 15.13
CA ILE A 40 -21.90 -3.63 14.03
C ILE A 40 -20.83 -4.48 13.35
N GLU A 41 -19.56 -4.24 13.65
CA GLU A 41 -18.43 -4.99 13.10
C GLU A 41 -18.12 -6.20 13.97
N ASN A 42 -17.78 -7.33 13.34
CA ASN A 42 -17.29 -8.50 14.07
C ASN A 42 -15.78 -8.42 14.25
N ALA A 43 -15.32 -7.53 15.14
CA ALA A 43 -13.89 -7.33 15.43
C ALA A 43 -13.16 -8.62 15.76
N GLU A 44 -13.80 -9.54 16.49
CA GLU A 44 -13.16 -10.80 16.87
C GLU A 44 -12.90 -11.70 15.66
N ALA A 45 -13.86 -11.80 14.72
CA ALA A 45 -13.68 -12.54 13.49
C ALA A 45 -12.61 -11.90 12.59
N ILE A 46 -12.61 -10.57 12.48
CA ILE A 46 -11.59 -9.83 11.71
C ILE A 46 -10.21 -10.06 12.32
N PHE A 47 -10.09 -9.90 13.65
CA PHE A 47 -8.85 -10.11 14.37
C PHE A 47 -8.31 -11.53 14.21
N ARG A 48 -9.17 -12.55 14.32
CA ARG A 48 -8.79 -13.95 14.08
C ARG A 48 -8.27 -14.17 12.66
N ALA A 49 -8.90 -13.54 11.65
CA ALA A 49 -8.48 -13.67 10.27
C ALA A 49 -7.09 -13.06 10.04
N VAL A 50 -6.86 -11.82 10.50
CA VAL A 50 -5.58 -11.11 10.31
C VAL A 50 -4.45 -11.62 11.21
N SER A 51 -4.77 -12.36 12.27
CA SER A 51 -3.78 -12.99 13.16
C SER A 51 -3.51 -14.47 12.83
N SER A 52 -4.08 -14.98 11.73
CA SER A 52 -4.01 -16.42 11.41
C SER A 52 -2.70 -16.86 10.73
N ALA A 53 -1.82 -15.92 10.38
CA ALA A 53 -0.52 -16.17 9.78
C ALA A 53 0.41 -14.98 10.04
N GLU A 54 1.70 -15.14 9.72
CA GLU A 54 2.62 -14.00 9.67
C GLU A 54 2.15 -12.96 8.63
N LEU A 55 2.46 -11.68 8.87
CA LEU A 55 1.99 -10.56 8.06
C LEU A 55 2.18 -10.79 6.54
N ARG A 56 3.38 -11.26 6.13
CA ARG A 56 3.70 -11.54 4.72
C ARG A 56 2.95 -12.72 4.11
N GLN A 57 2.40 -13.61 4.94
CA GLN A 57 1.69 -14.81 4.52
C GLN A 57 0.16 -14.64 4.53
N LEU A 58 -0.35 -13.48 4.98
CA LEU A 58 -1.79 -13.21 4.96
C LEU A 58 -2.29 -13.12 3.52
N SER A 59 -3.33 -13.89 3.20
CA SER A 59 -4.00 -13.85 1.90
C SER A 59 -4.90 -12.61 1.78
N GLY A 60 -5.26 -12.26 0.54
CA GLY A 60 -6.25 -11.22 0.26
C GLY A 60 -7.59 -11.48 0.96
N GLU A 61 -8.04 -12.73 1.00
CA GLU A 61 -9.26 -13.14 1.71
C GLU A 61 -9.22 -12.81 3.21
N LYS A 62 -8.10 -13.11 3.87
CA LYS A 62 -7.94 -12.93 5.32
C LYS A 62 -7.77 -11.47 5.71
N LEU A 63 -7.06 -10.70 4.89
CA LEU A 63 -6.77 -9.29 5.16
C LEU A 63 -7.82 -8.33 4.57
N GLY A 64 -8.56 -8.75 3.55
CA GLY A 64 -9.42 -7.89 2.75
C GLY A 64 -10.52 -7.19 3.55
N THR A 65 -11.17 -7.90 4.47
CA THR A 65 -12.20 -7.32 5.35
C THR A 65 -11.62 -6.23 6.25
N TYR A 66 -10.48 -6.51 6.90
CA TYR A 66 -9.78 -5.51 7.69
C TYR A 66 -9.35 -4.31 6.82
N ALA A 67 -8.71 -4.59 5.68
CA ALA A 67 -8.24 -3.56 4.76
C ALA A 67 -9.38 -2.67 4.26
N GLY A 68 -10.59 -3.20 4.09
CA GLY A 68 -11.79 -2.43 3.78
C GLY A 68 -12.21 -1.50 4.92
N SER A 69 -12.31 -2.02 6.13
CA SER A 69 -12.87 -1.33 7.31
C SER A 69 -11.88 -0.46 8.11
N ALA A 70 -10.57 -0.66 7.92
CA ALA A 70 -9.52 0.00 8.70
C ALA A 70 -9.70 1.52 8.79
N ILE A 71 -9.44 2.12 9.96
CA ILE A 71 -9.53 3.58 10.25
C ILE A 71 -10.95 4.16 10.25
N TRP A 72 -11.91 3.53 9.56
CA TRP A 72 -13.31 3.95 9.58
C TRP A 72 -14.10 3.30 10.69
N THR A 73 -14.08 1.97 10.73
CA THR A 73 -14.92 1.18 11.63
C THR A 73 -14.16 0.12 12.41
N VAL A 74 -12.91 -0.17 12.04
CA VAL A 74 -12.06 -1.17 12.68
C VAL A 74 -10.62 -0.67 12.81
N GLY A 75 -10.00 -0.92 13.96
CA GLY A 75 -8.61 -0.61 14.27
C GLY A 75 -8.30 0.88 14.40
N ASP A 76 -7.11 1.17 14.92
CA ASP A 76 -6.55 2.51 15.00
C ASP A 76 -5.42 2.74 13.98
N VAL A 77 -4.71 3.86 14.13
CA VAL A 77 -3.65 4.26 13.22
C VAL A 77 -2.46 3.30 13.28
N ASP A 78 -2.05 2.85 14.47
CA ASP A 78 -0.91 1.95 14.61
C ASP A 78 -1.25 0.53 14.14
N ASP A 79 -2.50 0.09 14.34
CA ASP A 79 -3.01 -1.13 13.70
C ASP A 79 -2.89 -1.05 12.18
N TYR A 80 -3.32 0.08 11.60
CA TYR A 80 -3.26 0.26 10.15
C TYR A 80 -1.82 0.29 9.66
N ARG A 81 -0.92 0.98 10.35
CA ARG A 81 0.52 1.00 10.03
C ARG A 81 1.15 -0.39 10.08
N HIS A 82 0.73 -1.25 11.02
CA HIS A 82 1.19 -2.63 11.06
C HIS A 82 0.80 -3.41 9.80
N PHE A 83 -0.44 -3.31 9.35
CA PHE A 83 -0.94 -4.09 8.21
C PHE A 83 -0.68 -3.43 6.84
N LEU A 84 -0.39 -2.13 6.80
CA LEU A 84 -0.23 -1.33 5.59
C LEU A 84 0.77 -1.92 4.57
N PRO A 85 1.95 -2.45 4.98
CA PRO A 85 2.88 -3.07 4.02
C PRO A 85 2.25 -4.21 3.22
N ARG A 86 1.46 -5.06 3.90
CA ARG A 86 0.80 -6.19 3.24
C ARG A 86 -0.40 -5.75 2.40
N VAL A 87 -1.15 -4.75 2.86
CA VAL A 87 -2.24 -4.13 2.08
C VAL A 87 -1.71 -3.60 0.74
N LEU A 88 -0.59 -2.87 0.76
CA LEU A 88 0.05 -2.32 -0.44
C LEU A 88 0.60 -3.41 -1.37
N GLU A 89 1.21 -4.44 -0.80
CA GLU A 89 1.72 -5.57 -1.59
C GLU A 89 0.59 -6.33 -2.31
N LEU A 90 -0.52 -6.61 -1.62
CA LEU A 90 -1.69 -7.27 -2.21
C LEU A 90 -2.36 -6.40 -3.28
N ALA A 91 -2.41 -5.08 -3.07
CA ALA A 91 -2.85 -4.12 -4.08
C ALA A 91 -2.01 -4.18 -5.36
N ILE A 92 -0.68 -4.24 -5.23
CA ILE A 92 0.25 -4.40 -6.34
C ILE A 92 0.06 -5.74 -7.07
N GLN A 93 -0.23 -6.80 -6.32
CA GLN A 93 -0.50 -8.14 -6.86
C GLN A 93 -1.86 -8.23 -7.58
N GLY A 94 -2.75 -7.24 -7.38
CA GLY A 94 -4.08 -7.19 -8.00
C GLY A 94 -5.10 -8.10 -7.31
N GLU A 95 -4.93 -8.33 -6.01
CA GLU A 95 -5.85 -9.15 -5.22
C GLU A 95 -7.23 -8.49 -5.12
N PRO A 96 -8.32 -9.28 -5.25
CA PRO A 96 -9.67 -8.72 -5.31
C PRO A 96 -10.18 -8.35 -3.92
N SER A 97 -10.12 -7.06 -3.58
CA SER A 97 -10.85 -6.45 -2.46
C SER A 97 -10.85 -4.94 -2.58
N MET A 98 -11.97 -4.29 -2.23
CA MET A 98 -12.05 -2.82 -2.17
C MET A 98 -11.00 -2.23 -1.22
N GLY A 99 -10.58 -2.97 -0.19
CA GLY A 99 -9.51 -2.56 0.72
C GLY A 99 -8.12 -2.47 0.09
N PHE A 100 -7.93 -3.05 -1.09
CA PHE A 100 -6.67 -3.05 -1.84
C PHE A 100 -6.66 -2.07 -3.01
N ASP A 101 -7.73 -1.30 -3.22
CA ASP A 101 -7.73 -0.27 -4.25
C ASP A 101 -6.83 0.91 -3.83
N ALA A 102 -5.95 1.36 -4.73
CA ALA A 102 -4.94 2.39 -4.41
C ALA A 102 -5.57 3.73 -3.96
N ASN A 103 -6.72 4.10 -4.51
CA ASN A 103 -7.49 5.29 -4.09
C ASN A 103 -8.10 5.13 -2.68
N VAL A 104 -8.55 3.92 -2.33
CA VAL A 104 -9.07 3.60 -1.00
C VAL A 104 -7.95 3.64 0.03
N ILE A 105 -6.78 3.11 -0.31
CA ILE A 105 -5.57 3.20 0.53
C ILE A 105 -5.17 4.68 0.72
N ALA A 106 -5.12 5.47 -0.34
CA ALA A 106 -4.80 6.90 -0.27
C ALA A 106 -5.81 7.70 0.59
N ALA A 107 -7.10 7.41 0.47
CA ALA A 107 -8.12 8.06 1.30
C ALA A 107 -7.95 7.73 2.80
N LYS A 108 -7.46 6.52 3.13
CA LYS A 108 -7.11 6.16 4.50
C LYS A 108 -5.86 6.87 4.99
N LEU A 109 -4.82 7.00 4.16
CA LEU A 109 -3.62 7.78 4.48
C LEU A 109 -3.99 9.22 4.86
N GLU A 110 -4.80 9.90 4.05
CA GLU A 110 -5.30 11.25 4.35
C GLU A 110 -6.05 11.30 5.67
N ARG A 111 -6.96 10.34 5.91
CA ARG A 111 -7.74 10.27 7.16
C ARG A 111 -6.88 10.09 8.40
N THR A 112 -5.70 9.50 8.25
CA THR A 112 -4.73 9.29 9.35
C THR A 112 -3.69 10.40 9.49
N ALA A 113 -3.84 11.50 8.74
CA ALA A 113 -2.88 12.60 8.70
C ALA A 113 -1.44 12.09 8.47
N TRP A 114 -1.26 11.20 7.49
CA TRP A 114 0.03 10.55 7.22
C TRP A 114 1.18 11.52 6.95
N ARG A 115 0.88 12.76 6.58
CA ARG A 115 1.84 13.86 6.44
C ARG A 115 2.50 14.30 7.75
N ASP A 116 1.94 13.92 8.88
CA ASP A 116 2.53 14.13 10.21
C ASP A 116 3.32 12.90 10.70
N TRP A 117 3.33 11.80 9.95
CA TRP A 117 4.10 10.61 10.30
C TRP A 117 5.60 10.84 10.09
N PRO A 118 6.48 9.98 10.64
CA PRO A 118 7.93 10.07 10.42
C PRO A 118 8.28 10.20 8.92
N SER A 119 9.29 11.03 8.62
CA SER A 119 9.67 11.32 7.23
C SER A 119 10.05 10.06 6.43
N GLU A 120 10.62 9.05 7.10
CA GLU A 120 11.00 7.80 6.45
C GLU A 120 9.77 6.98 6.01
N GLU A 121 8.70 6.99 6.79
CA GLU A 121 7.41 6.37 6.44
C GLU A 121 6.81 7.07 5.23
N GLN A 122 6.79 8.40 5.26
CA GLN A 122 6.24 9.19 4.15
C GLN A 122 6.98 8.89 2.85
N GLN A 123 8.31 8.95 2.88
CA GLN A 123 9.14 8.67 1.72
C GLN A 123 9.01 7.23 1.22
N ALA A 124 8.76 6.25 2.10
CA ALA A 124 8.56 4.86 1.71
C ALA A 124 7.27 4.69 0.92
N LEU A 125 6.19 5.31 1.38
CA LEU A 125 4.89 5.30 0.71
C LEU A 125 4.94 6.01 -0.64
N GLU A 126 5.51 7.20 -0.71
CA GLU A 126 5.66 7.95 -1.97
C GLU A 126 6.45 7.17 -3.02
N ALA A 127 7.59 6.58 -2.61
CA ALA A 127 8.42 5.78 -3.50
C ALA A 127 7.67 4.54 -4.02
N LEU A 128 6.86 3.89 -3.17
CA LEU A 128 6.06 2.73 -3.56
C LEU A 128 4.94 3.12 -4.53
N PHE A 129 4.19 4.19 -4.27
CA PHE A 129 3.13 4.67 -5.18
C PHE A 129 3.71 5.03 -6.56
N GLN A 130 4.85 5.75 -6.59
CA GLN A 130 5.52 6.09 -7.84
C GLN A 130 6.03 4.85 -8.60
N ALA A 131 6.60 3.87 -7.89
CA ALA A 131 7.08 2.62 -8.51
C ALA A 131 5.91 1.77 -9.05
N ALA A 132 4.80 1.70 -8.31
CA ALA A 132 3.59 0.98 -8.73
C ALA A 132 2.94 1.62 -9.96
N TRP A 133 2.89 2.96 -9.99
CA TRP A 133 2.49 3.74 -11.16
C TRP A 133 3.35 3.41 -12.39
N ARG A 134 4.69 3.59 -12.30
CA ARG A 134 5.62 3.29 -13.41
C ARG A 134 5.50 1.85 -13.87
N LYS A 135 5.42 0.89 -12.94
CA LYS A 135 5.28 -0.53 -13.31
C LYS A 135 3.98 -0.80 -14.05
N THR A 136 2.88 -0.18 -13.63
CA THR A 136 1.58 -0.39 -14.27
C THR A 136 1.51 0.26 -15.65
N LEU A 137 2.18 1.41 -15.86
CA LEU A 137 2.33 2.01 -17.18
C LEU A 137 3.04 1.11 -18.21
N THR A 138 3.91 0.19 -17.77
CA THR A 138 4.54 -0.78 -18.68
C THR A 138 3.59 -1.89 -19.16
N LYS A 139 2.41 -2.04 -18.54
CA LYS A 139 1.41 -3.03 -18.93
C LYS A 139 0.50 -2.47 -20.03
N HIS A 140 0.05 -3.35 -20.91
CA HIS A 140 -1.02 -2.99 -21.86
C HIS A 140 -2.28 -2.55 -21.07
N PRO A 141 -3.03 -1.52 -21.50
CA PRO A 141 -4.20 -1.02 -20.78
C PRO A 141 -5.25 -2.10 -20.43
N ASP A 142 -5.47 -3.07 -21.32
CA ASP A 142 -6.36 -4.22 -21.06
C ASP A 142 -5.86 -5.17 -19.96
N LYS A 143 -4.60 -5.05 -19.55
CA LYS A 143 -3.93 -5.89 -18.54
C LYS A 143 -3.57 -5.12 -17.26
N GLY A 144 -3.90 -3.84 -17.18
CA GLY A 144 -3.62 -3.01 -16.01
C GLY A 144 -4.12 -1.58 -16.17
N ASN A 145 -4.78 -1.08 -15.14
CA ASN A 145 -5.18 0.32 -15.05
C ASN A 145 -4.22 1.04 -14.10
N ALA A 146 -3.40 1.95 -14.62
CA ALA A 146 -2.49 2.75 -13.80
C ALA A 146 -3.21 3.88 -13.05
N VAL A 147 -4.37 4.33 -13.55
CA VAL A 147 -5.09 5.52 -13.07
C VAL A 147 -5.32 5.53 -11.54
N PRO A 148 -5.74 4.43 -10.88
CA PRO A 148 -5.94 4.42 -9.43
C PRO A 148 -4.70 4.79 -8.62
N TRP A 149 -3.49 4.48 -9.10
CA TRP A 149 -2.25 4.87 -8.43
C TRP A 149 -1.98 6.37 -8.56
N LEU A 150 -2.28 6.97 -9.72
CA LEU A 150 -2.16 8.42 -9.90
C LEU A 150 -3.22 9.18 -9.11
N GLU A 151 -4.47 8.74 -9.15
CA GLU A 151 -5.54 9.30 -8.32
C GLU A 151 -5.20 9.20 -6.84
N GLY A 152 -4.67 8.05 -6.40
CA GLY A 152 -4.20 7.87 -5.04
C GLY A 152 -3.10 8.86 -4.64
N MET A 153 -2.12 9.11 -5.53
CA MET A 153 -1.10 10.15 -5.29
C MET A 153 -1.72 11.55 -5.13
N VAL A 154 -2.70 11.92 -5.96
CA VAL A 154 -3.40 13.21 -5.84
C VAL A 154 -4.16 13.29 -4.52
N VAL A 155 -4.92 12.25 -4.16
CA VAL A 155 -5.71 12.20 -2.92
C VAL A 155 -4.80 12.32 -1.70
N ALA A 156 -3.68 11.59 -1.68
CA ALA A 156 -2.72 11.63 -0.57
C ALA A 156 -1.83 12.89 -0.55
N GLY A 157 -2.03 13.84 -1.48
CA GLY A 157 -1.22 15.04 -1.59
C GLY A 157 0.25 14.77 -1.93
N MET A 158 0.54 13.69 -2.64
CA MET A 158 1.89 13.34 -3.13
C MET A 158 2.28 14.17 -4.35
N ASP A 159 3.59 14.36 -4.56
CA ASP A 159 4.07 14.99 -5.79
C ASP A 159 3.78 14.11 -7.00
N VAL A 160 2.95 14.63 -7.91
CA VAL A 160 2.58 13.98 -9.17
C VAL A 160 3.40 14.49 -10.35
N ALA A 161 4.24 15.53 -10.20
CA ALA A 161 5.03 16.06 -11.31
C ALA A 161 5.94 14.99 -11.92
N THR A 162 6.59 14.20 -11.06
CA THR A 162 7.41 13.07 -11.47
C THR A 162 6.59 11.97 -12.17
N ALA A 163 5.37 11.70 -11.69
CA ALA A 163 4.48 10.70 -12.27
C ALA A 163 3.96 11.12 -13.66
N LEU A 164 3.63 12.40 -13.83
CA LEU A 164 3.17 12.99 -15.10
C LEU A 164 4.29 13.08 -16.12
N ALA A 165 5.53 13.39 -15.70
CA ALA A 165 6.68 13.39 -16.60
C ALA A 165 6.96 12.01 -17.20
N ALA A 166 6.67 10.93 -16.47
CA ALA A 166 6.80 9.55 -16.94
C ALA A 166 5.66 9.11 -17.89
N TRP A 167 4.62 9.93 -18.07
CA TRP A 167 3.53 9.67 -19.03
C TRP A 167 3.94 10.03 -20.47
N ALA A 168 4.78 11.06 -20.63
CA ALA A 168 5.19 11.60 -21.94
C ALA A 168 6.09 10.63 -22.73
#